data_AF-G5E315-F1
#
_entry.id   AF-G5E315-F1
#
_cell.length_a   1.000
_cell.length_b   1.000
_cell.length_c   1.000
_cell.angle_alpha   90.00
_cell.angle_beta   90.00
_cell.angle_gamma   90.00
#
_symmetry.space_group_name_H-M   'P 1'
#
loop_
_entity.id
_entity.type
_entity.pdbx_description
1 polymer ?
#
loop_
_entity_poly.entity_id
_entity_poly.type
_entity_poly.pdbx_seq_one_letter_code
_entity_poly.pdbx_strand_id
1 'polypeptide(L)'
;RNFGMGKRSMEERVQEESQHLIKAIPMIGSALWDPAQWETPEEFNPDHFLDKNGQFCNQDAFMPFSAGQRSCPGEALARMEIFFFTALLQKFTFKAVNPTDTFDLRRLRRAFRKNGL
;
A
#
# COMPACT_ATOMS: atom_id res chain seq x y z
N ARG A 1 23.58 -40.90 1.75
CA ARG A 1 22.81 -41.11 0.51
C ARG A 1 22.12 -39.79 0.20
N ASN A 2 22.50 -39.10 -0.87
CA ASN A 2 21.81 -37.87 -1.28
C ASN A 2 20.49 -38.28 -1.93
N PHE A 3 19.37 -37.96 -1.30
CA PHE A 3 18.00 -38.31 -1.71
C PHE A 3 17.55 -37.60 -3.00
N GLY A 4 18.41 -37.51 -4.02
CA GLY A 4 18.10 -36.86 -5.30
C GLY A 4 18.10 -35.32 -5.27
N MET A 5 18.68 -34.69 -4.25
CA MET A 5 18.58 -33.23 -4.03
C MET A 5 19.65 -32.39 -4.78
N GLY A 6 20.44 -32.98 -5.67
CA GLY A 6 21.52 -32.27 -6.35
C GLY A 6 22.65 -31.84 -5.40
N LYS A 7 23.51 -30.92 -5.84
CA LYS A 7 24.65 -30.41 -5.04
C LYS A 7 24.25 -29.43 -3.93
N ARG A 8 22.98 -28.99 -3.91
CA ARG A 8 22.47 -28.00 -2.95
C ARG A 8 21.95 -28.68 -1.69
N SER A 9 22.26 -28.12 -0.53
CA SER A 9 21.79 -28.65 0.77
C SER A 9 20.32 -28.28 1.02
N MET A 10 19.69 -28.98 1.98
CA MET A 10 18.31 -28.68 2.39
C MET A 10 18.19 -27.25 2.91
N GLU A 11 19.20 -26.82 3.67
CA GLU A 11 19.31 -25.48 4.26
C GLU A 11 19.38 -24.41 3.16
N GLU A 12 20.15 -24.64 2.09
CA GLU A 12 20.24 -23.71 0.97
C GLU A 12 18.89 -23.53 0.26
N ARG A 13 18.12 -24.61 0.11
CA ARG A 13 16.77 -24.55 -0.49
C ARG A 13 15.77 -23.89 0.44
N VAL A 14 15.82 -24.20 1.75
CA VAL A 14 14.98 -23.52 2.75
C VAL A 14 15.30 -22.03 2.76
N GLN A 15 16.57 -21.64 2.64
CA GLN A 15 16.98 -20.23 2.59
C GLN A 15 16.50 -19.53 1.30
N GLU A 16 16.59 -20.19 0.14
CA GLU A 16 16.11 -19.68 -1.15
C GLU A 16 14.58 -19.50 -1.14
N GLU A 17 13.83 -20.50 -0.69
CA GLU A 17 12.37 -20.43 -0.50
C GLU A 17 11.97 -19.40 0.56
N SER A 18 12.73 -19.30 1.66
CA SER A 18 12.50 -18.29 2.70
C SER A 18 12.71 -16.88 2.18
N GLN A 19 13.64 -16.65 1.25
CA GLN A 19 13.79 -15.34 0.60
C GLN A 19 12.56 -14.96 -0.23
N HIS A 20 11.91 -15.93 -0.88
CA HIS A 20 10.64 -15.70 -1.57
C HIS A 20 9.49 -15.44 -0.58
N LEU A 21 9.46 -16.14 0.55
CA LEU A 21 8.45 -15.94 1.60
C LEU A 21 8.60 -14.59 2.32
N ILE A 22 9.83 -14.12 2.55
CA ILE A 22 10.10 -12.78 3.13
C ILE A 22 9.62 -11.68 2.19
N LYS A 23 9.75 -11.89 0.86
CA LYS A 23 9.20 -10.98 -0.16
C LYS A 23 7.66 -10.98 -0.20
N ALA A 24 7.04 -12.07 0.24
CA ALA A 24 5.59 -12.26 0.28
C ALA A 24 4.94 -11.88 1.62
N ILE A 25 5.72 -11.62 2.69
CA ILE A 25 5.19 -10.97 3.89
C ILE A 25 4.80 -9.54 3.49
N PRO A 26 3.51 -9.17 3.52
CA PRO A 26 3.11 -7.84 3.16
C PRO A 26 3.54 -6.89 4.28
N MET A 27 4.73 -6.30 4.16
CA MET A 27 4.89 -4.95 4.68
C MET A 27 3.97 -4.08 3.83
N ILE A 28 2.74 -3.84 4.32
CA ILE A 28 1.72 -3.03 3.63
C ILE A 28 2.33 -1.69 3.18
N GLY A 29 3.13 -1.07 4.04
CA GLY A 29 3.90 0.13 3.68
C GLY A 29 4.84 -0.07 2.48
N SER A 30 5.54 -1.21 2.40
CA SER A 30 6.43 -1.50 1.27
C SER A 30 5.68 -1.60 -0.05
N ALA A 31 4.49 -2.22 -0.08
CA ALA A 31 3.70 -2.37 -1.30
C ALA A 31 3.07 -1.04 -1.75
N LEU A 32 2.53 -0.25 -0.82
CA LEU A 32 1.91 1.04 -1.11
C LEU A 32 2.90 2.13 -1.53
N TRP A 33 4.21 1.93 -1.30
CA TRP A 33 5.26 2.88 -1.64
C TRP A 33 6.33 2.29 -2.56
N ASP A 34 6.10 1.12 -3.16
CA ASP A 34 7.05 0.46 -4.05
C ASP A 34 7.20 1.27 -5.37
N PRO A 35 8.39 1.82 -5.68
CA PRO A 35 8.63 2.51 -6.95
C PRO A 35 8.48 1.60 -8.18
N ALA A 36 8.50 0.28 -8.01
CA ALA A 36 8.24 -0.67 -9.09
C ALA A 36 6.74 -0.79 -9.41
N GLN A 37 5.85 -0.38 -8.51
CA GLN A 37 4.39 -0.45 -8.67
C GLN A 37 3.75 0.92 -8.90
N TRP A 38 4.37 1.98 -8.36
CA TRP A 38 3.84 3.34 -8.41
C TRP A 38 4.86 4.29 -9.03
N GLU A 39 4.42 5.16 -9.96
CA GLU A 39 5.32 6.14 -10.61
C GLU A 39 5.80 7.21 -9.62
N THR A 40 4.90 7.67 -8.76
CA THR A 40 5.16 8.74 -7.77
C THR A 40 4.72 8.29 -6.37
N PRO A 41 5.32 7.25 -5.77
CA PRO A 41 4.83 6.57 -4.56
C PRO A 41 4.77 7.48 -3.32
N GLU A 42 5.53 8.57 -3.30
CA GLU A 42 5.57 9.49 -2.17
C GLU A 42 4.62 10.69 -2.32
N GLU A 43 3.96 10.80 -3.48
CA GLU A 43 3.07 11.91 -3.81
C GLU A 43 1.61 11.45 -3.82
N PHE A 44 0.70 12.34 -3.42
CA PHE A 44 -0.71 12.09 -3.62
C PHE A 44 -1.04 12.30 -5.10
N ASN A 45 -1.06 11.21 -5.86
CA ASN A 45 -1.33 11.21 -7.29
C ASN A 45 -2.54 10.31 -7.62
N PRO A 46 -3.74 10.88 -7.83
CA PRO A 46 -4.93 10.11 -8.20
C PRO A 46 -4.80 9.34 -9.52
N ASP A 47 -3.90 9.76 -10.43
CA ASP A 47 -3.75 9.16 -11.75
C ASP A 47 -3.19 7.73 -11.68
N HIS A 48 -2.62 7.31 -10.54
CA HIS A 48 -2.23 5.92 -10.34
C HIS A 48 -3.40 4.93 -10.41
N PHE A 49 -4.63 5.42 -10.25
CA PHE A 49 -5.86 4.63 -10.33
C PHE A 49 -6.62 4.85 -11.64
N LEU A 50 -6.00 5.49 -12.64
CA LEU A 50 -6.62 5.76 -13.93
C LEU A 50 -5.82 5.10 -15.06
N ASP A 51 -6.53 4.53 -16.03
CA ASP A 51 -5.91 4.07 -17.26
C ASP A 51 -5.63 5.23 -18.23
N LYS A 52 -5.01 4.94 -19.38
CA LYS A 52 -4.72 5.92 -20.44
C LYS A 52 -5.96 6.64 -21.01
N ASN A 53 -7.15 6.11 -20.77
CA ASN A 53 -8.43 6.70 -21.20
C ASN A 53 -9.13 7.45 -20.05
N GLY A 54 -8.53 7.52 -18.85
CA GLY A 54 -9.11 8.12 -17.66
C GLY A 54 -10.14 7.24 -16.96
N GLN A 55 -10.22 5.95 -17.28
CA GLN A 55 -11.11 5.01 -16.60
C GLN A 55 -10.45 4.47 -15.34
N PHE A 56 -11.25 4.27 -14.29
CA PHE A 56 -10.74 3.69 -13.04
C PHE A 56 -10.15 2.31 -13.26
N CYS A 57 -8.89 2.12 -12.85
CA CYS A 57 -8.22 0.84 -12.81
C CYS A 57 -7.87 0.47 -11.36
N ASN A 58 -8.22 -0.75 -10.97
CA ASN A 58 -7.78 -1.26 -9.68
C ASN A 58 -6.30 -1.66 -9.77
N GLN A 59 -5.53 -1.34 -8.72
CA GLN A 59 -4.11 -1.64 -8.63
C GLN A 59 -3.91 -2.76 -7.62
N ASP A 60 -3.33 -3.89 -8.02
CA ASP A 60 -3.14 -5.05 -7.13
C ASP A 60 -2.20 -4.74 -5.95
N ALA A 61 -1.26 -3.80 -6.14
CA ALA A 61 -0.38 -3.30 -5.09
C ALA A 61 -1.12 -2.43 -4.04
N PHE A 62 -2.36 -2.01 -4.32
CA PHE A 62 -3.18 -1.20 -3.42
C PHE A 62 -3.87 -2.05 -2.37
N MET A 63 -3.14 -2.39 -1.31
CA MET A 63 -3.63 -3.25 -0.22
C MET A 63 -3.62 -2.53 1.15
N PRO A 64 -4.28 -1.36 1.31
CA PRO A 64 -4.29 -0.63 2.58
C PRO A 64 -4.96 -1.39 3.72
N PHE A 65 -5.76 -2.41 3.40
CA PHE A 65 -6.46 -3.27 4.34
C PHE A 65 -5.86 -4.67 4.42
N SER A 66 -4.58 -4.83 4.05
CA SER A 66 -3.93 -6.14 3.86
C SER A 66 -4.57 -6.95 2.72
N ALA A 67 -4.17 -8.21 2.57
CA ALA A 67 -4.71 -9.13 1.57
C ALA A 67 -4.76 -10.57 2.08
N GLY A 68 -5.51 -11.42 1.37
CA GLY A 68 -5.67 -12.84 1.69
C GLY A 68 -6.51 -13.10 2.95
N GLN A 69 -6.29 -14.24 3.61
CA GLN A 69 -7.08 -14.67 4.78
C GLN A 69 -6.99 -13.73 5.99
N ARG A 70 -6.02 -12.82 6.01
CA ARG A 70 -5.79 -11.84 7.07
C ARG A 70 -6.12 -10.41 6.63
N SER A 71 -6.91 -10.25 5.57
CA SER A 71 -7.46 -8.95 5.18
C SER A 71 -8.32 -8.37 6.30
N CYS A 72 -8.41 -7.04 6.36
CA CYS A 72 -9.20 -6.35 7.38
C CYS A 72 -10.69 -6.71 7.22
N PRO A 73 -11.36 -7.27 8.23
CA PRO A 73 -12.79 -7.55 8.15
C PRO A 73 -13.64 -6.27 8.01
N GLY A 74 -13.09 -5.11 8.37
CA GLY A 74 -13.74 -3.81 8.26
C GLY A 74 -13.53 -3.08 6.93
N GLU A 75 -12.86 -3.67 5.94
CA GLU A 75 -12.54 -2.98 4.67
C GLU A 75 -13.79 -2.42 3.97
N ALA A 76 -14.84 -3.22 3.84
CA ALA A 76 -16.07 -2.80 3.16
C ALA A 76 -16.72 -1.60 3.87
N LEU A 77 -16.74 -1.61 5.20
CA LEU A 77 -17.27 -0.51 6.00
C LEU A 77 -16.41 0.75 5.84
N ALA A 78 -15.09 0.63 5.96
CA ALA A 78 -14.18 1.76 5.81
C ALA A 78 -14.27 2.39 4.40
N ARG A 79 -14.39 1.58 3.34
CA ARG A 79 -14.61 2.08 1.98
C ARG A 79 -15.93 2.85 1.83
N MET A 80 -17.00 2.34 2.43
CA MET A 80 -18.30 3.02 2.43
C MET A 80 -18.26 4.33 3.21
N GLU A 81 -17.59 4.37 4.36
CA GLU A 81 -17.40 5.59 5.15
C GLU A 81 -16.59 6.64 4.38
N ILE A 82 -15.49 6.25 3.71
CA ILE A 82 -14.72 7.15 2.84
C ILE A 82 -15.60 7.69 1.71
N PHE A 83 -16.39 6.83 1.07
CA PHE A 83 -17.31 7.25 0.02
C PHE A 83 -18.37 8.22 0.56
N PHE A 84 -18.86 8.03 1.78
CA PHE A 84 -19.80 8.95 2.42
C PHE A 84 -19.24 10.38 2.57
N PHE A 85 -17.94 10.53 2.85
CA PHE A 85 -17.30 11.85 2.91
C PHE A 85 -17.37 12.63 1.59
N THR A 86 -17.56 11.96 0.45
CA THR A 86 -17.78 12.66 -0.84
C THR A 86 -19.06 13.51 -0.81
N ALA A 87 -20.09 13.12 -0.05
CA ALA A 87 -21.29 13.92 0.12
C ALA A 87 -20.99 15.27 0.81
N LEU A 88 -19.98 15.31 1.69
CA LEU A 88 -19.52 16.57 2.27
C LEU A 88 -18.79 17.42 1.24
N LEU A 89 -17.90 16.82 0.44
CA LEU A 89 -17.16 17.51 -0.61
C LEU A 89 -18.07 18.07 -1.71
N GLN A 90 -19.22 17.42 -1.98
CA GLN A 90 -20.21 17.90 -2.95
C GLN A 90 -21.04 19.08 -2.42
N LYS A 91 -21.28 19.15 -1.10
CA LYS A 91 -22.18 20.16 -0.49
C LYS A 91 -21.44 21.36 0.10
N PHE A 92 -20.18 21.20 0.46
CA PHE A 92 -19.42 22.21 1.18
C PHE A 92 -18.09 22.47 0.50
N THR A 93 -17.68 23.74 0.48
CA THR A 93 -16.32 24.14 0.11
C THR A 93 -15.47 24.23 1.37
N PHE A 94 -14.49 23.34 1.49
CA PHE A 94 -13.55 23.35 2.60
C PHE A 94 -12.48 24.42 2.39
N LYS A 95 -12.20 25.20 3.43
CA LYS A 95 -11.12 26.19 3.45
C LYS A 95 -10.31 26.01 4.72
N ALA A 96 -8.99 26.05 4.59
CA ALA A 96 -8.10 26.10 5.74
C ALA A 96 -8.36 27.40 6.52
N VAL A 97 -8.23 27.33 7.85
CA VAL A 97 -8.35 28.53 8.70
C VAL A 97 -7.23 29.51 8.37
N ASN A 98 -6.01 29.01 8.18
CA ASN A 98 -4.90 29.79 7.64
C ASN A 98 -4.52 29.27 6.24
N PRO A 99 -4.44 30.13 5.20
CA PRO A 99 -4.05 29.72 3.86
C PRO A 99 -2.63 29.14 3.76
N THR A 100 -1.77 29.45 4.74
CA THR A 100 -0.40 28.95 4.84
C THR A 100 -0.30 27.61 5.55
N ASP A 101 -1.38 27.10 6.13
CA ASP A 101 -1.40 25.79 6.77
C ASP A 101 -1.34 24.70 5.69
N THR A 102 -0.13 24.36 5.27
CA THR A 102 0.12 23.25 4.36
C THR A 102 0.31 21.97 5.16
N PHE A 103 -0.44 20.93 4.80
CA PHE A 103 -0.21 19.60 5.35
C PHE A 103 0.96 18.93 4.63
N ASP A 104 2.08 18.74 5.34
CA ASP A 104 3.26 18.06 4.77
C ASP A 104 3.18 16.54 4.97
N LEU A 105 2.79 15.83 3.89
CA LEU A 105 2.75 14.37 3.84
C LEU A 105 4.12 13.73 4.17
N ARG A 106 5.22 14.38 3.81
CA ARG A 106 6.58 13.86 4.10
C ARG A 106 6.89 13.93 5.58
N ARG A 107 6.38 14.95 6.28
CA ARG A 107 6.53 15.08 7.74
C ARG A 107 5.71 14.03 8.46
N LEU A 108 4.46 13.83 8.06
CA LEU A 108 3.59 12.80 8.62
C LEU A 108 4.21 11.40 8.45
N ARG A 109 4.70 11.09 7.25
CA ARG A 109 5.37 9.81 6.96
C ARG A 109 6.62 9.59 7.81
N ARG A 110 7.47 10.62 7.96
CA ARG A 110 8.65 10.53 8.84
C ARG A 110 8.25 10.21 10.29
N ALA A 111 7.13 10.75 10.76
CA ALA A 111 6.61 10.43 12.08
C ALA A 111 6.15 8.95 12.16
N PHE A 112 5.38 8.45 11.19
CA PHE A 112 4.94 7.05 11.17
C PHE A 112 6.12 6.07 11.11
N ARG A 113 7.08 6.28 10.20
CA ARG A 113 8.28 5.43 10.08
C ARG A 113 9.12 5.42 11.36
N LYS A 114 9.25 6.57 12.03
CA LYS A 114 9.98 6.66 13.30
C LYS A 114 9.26 5.90 14.42
N ASN A 115 7.93 5.80 14.34
CA ASN A 115 7.09 5.11 15.32
C ASN A 115 6.88 3.61 15.00
N GLY A 116 7.49 3.09 13.93
CA GLY A 116 7.40 1.67 13.57
C GLY A 116 6.02 1.24 13.03
N LEU A 117 5.25 2.18 12.47
CA LEU A 117 4.01 1.93 11.74
C LEU A 117 4.24 2.10 10.23
#